data_AF-A0A2Z4AEB1-F1
#
_entry.id   AF-A0A2Z4AEB1-F1
#
_cell.length_a   1.000
_cell.length_b   1.000
_cell.length_c   1.000
_cell.angle_alpha   90.00
_cell.angle_beta   90.00
_cell.angle_gamma   90.00
#
_symmetry.space_group_name_H-M   'P 1'
#
loop_
_entity.id
_entity.type
_entity.pdbx_description
1 polymer ?
#
loop_
_entity_poly.entity_id
_entity_poly.type
_entity_poly.pdbx_seq_one_letter_code
_entity_poly.pdbx_strand_id
1 'polypeptide(L)'
;MLSRLYSRLRNSSSKFIESDLDYNRFRNGKHIFIFGVLGRCSTTALQRILNSSEEITVSGESKGIVAQLLYTLKSLSLFHDQFRDNYERFEKCFAKKKHTRIYPMALNTEECSDSVKHSIVALLKPLHGGLRFGFKDIEVGSEDTLESLLQLFPKSKFVFLFREPGSQFQSVQAQAYWDYSKSIVSFIEKYVSLSDLYIQFHKKNRTGIFLENTSLHDPKKVDLLLRKLSISSYDKTLIGDNLFSTKNKIVDVRRDSEIGNSEAFKAYLRLRELSSC
;
A
#
# COMPACT_ATOMS: atom_id res chain seq x y z
N MET A 1 -4.24 -37.16 -3.46
CA MET A 1 -4.93 -35.86 -3.20
C MET A 1 -4.27 -34.69 -3.92
N LEU A 2 -2.93 -34.59 -3.93
CA LEU A 2 -2.16 -33.55 -4.65
C LEU A 2 -2.33 -33.57 -6.19
N SER A 3 -2.53 -34.74 -6.81
CA SER A 3 -2.71 -34.85 -8.27
C SER A 3 -4.05 -34.30 -8.78
N ARG A 4 -5.10 -34.30 -7.95
CA ARG A 4 -6.42 -33.72 -8.29
C ARG A 4 -6.47 -32.20 -8.13
N LEU A 5 -5.58 -31.61 -7.31
CA LEU A 5 -5.41 -30.16 -7.25
C LEU A 5 -4.68 -29.63 -8.51
N TYR A 6 -3.67 -30.37 -8.98
CA TYR A 6 -2.91 -30.01 -10.18
C TYR A 6 -3.73 -30.08 -11.47
N SER A 7 -4.67 -31.04 -11.60
CA SER A 7 -5.50 -31.15 -12.81
C SER A 7 -6.59 -30.08 -12.89
N ARG A 8 -7.12 -29.60 -11.75
CA ARG A 8 -8.07 -28.47 -11.72
C ARG A 8 -7.40 -27.14 -12.07
N LEU A 9 -6.14 -26.94 -11.70
CA LEU A 9 -5.38 -25.75 -12.10
C LEU A 9 -5.04 -25.75 -13.60
N ARG A 10 -4.85 -26.92 -14.23
CA ARG A 10 -4.57 -27.02 -15.69
C ARG A 10 -5.77 -26.75 -16.59
N ASN A 11 -6.98 -27.09 -16.16
CA ASN A 11 -8.17 -26.91 -17.00
C ASN A 11 -8.82 -25.51 -16.89
N SER A 12 -8.35 -24.67 -15.96
CA SER A 12 -8.72 -23.25 -15.87
C SER A 12 -7.63 -22.29 -16.36
N SER A 13 -6.45 -22.78 -16.74
CA SER A 13 -5.28 -21.95 -17.09
C SER A 13 -5.08 -21.74 -18.60
N SER A 14 -5.86 -22.38 -19.47
CA SER A 14 -5.74 -22.22 -20.93
C SER A 14 -6.46 -20.98 -21.51
N LYS A 15 -6.95 -20.08 -20.66
CA LYS A 15 -7.41 -18.72 -21.04
C LYS A 15 -6.91 -17.63 -20.08
N PHE A 16 -5.77 -17.83 -19.40
CA PHE A 16 -5.00 -16.68 -18.92
C PHE A 16 -4.28 -16.09 -20.14
N ILE A 17 -4.98 -15.21 -20.84
CA ILE A 17 -4.40 -14.52 -21.99
C ILE A 17 -3.28 -13.63 -21.43
N GLU A 18 -2.04 -13.81 -21.89
CA GLU A 18 -0.89 -12.97 -21.51
C GLU A 18 -1.19 -11.47 -21.68
N SER A 19 -2.14 -11.10 -22.56
CA SER A 19 -2.64 -9.73 -22.74
C SER A 19 -3.35 -9.11 -21.53
N ASP A 20 -3.76 -9.90 -20.53
CA ASP A 20 -4.46 -9.45 -19.32
C ASP A 20 -3.54 -9.17 -18.14
N LEU A 21 -2.23 -9.28 -18.34
CA LEU A 21 -1.20 -8.90 -17.36
C LEU A 21 -0.30 -7.77 -17.84
N ASP A 22 -0.50 -7.28 -19.06
CA ASP A 22 0.30 -6.18 -19.62
C ASP A 22 0.30 -4.98 -18.67
N TYR A 23 1.44 -4.77 -18.02
CA TYR A 23 1.65 -3.68 -17.09
C TYR A 23 1.30 -2.33 -17.70
N ASN A 24 1.50 -2.14 -19.01
CA ASN A 24 1.22 -0.87 -19.67
C ASN A 24 -0.28 -0.50 -19.65
N ARG A 25 -1.20 -1.49 -19.62
CA ARG A 25 -2.64 -1.23 -19.44
C ARG A 25 -2.95 -0.64 -18.06
N PHE A 26 -2.22 -1.06 -17.03
CA PHE A 26 -2.50 -0.69 -15.64
C PHE A 26 -1.69 0.52 -15.19
N ARG A 27 -0.48 0.74 -15.71
CA ARG A 27 0.44 1.81 -15.28
C ARG A 27 -0.26 3.17 -15.10
N ASN A 28 -1.14 3.54 -16.02
CA ASN A 28 -1.83 4.83 -16.02
C ASN A 28 -3.22 4.80 -15.37
N GLY A 29 -3.57 3.74 -14.65
CA GLY A 29 -4.81 3.66 -13.89
C GLY A 29 -4.82 4.61 -12.69
N LYS A 30 -6.00 5.12 -12.35
CA LYS A 30 -6.23 5.91 -11.13
C LYS A 30 -6.37 4.97 -9.92
N HIS A 31 -5.33 4.20 -9.64
CA HIS A 31 -5.23 3.26 -8.52
C HIS A 31 -5.33 3.99 -7.17
N ILE A 32 -5.74 3.28 -6.12
CA ILE A 32 -5.90 3.86 -4.79
C ILE A 32 -5.21 2.97 -3.77
N PHE A 33 -4.18 3.49 -3.10
CA PHE A 33 -3.47 2.77 -2.03
C PHE A 33 -3.84 3.38 -0.69
N ILE A 34 -4.24 2.53 0.26
CA ILE A 34 -4.70 2.96 1.59
C ILE A 34 -3.64 2.60 2.62
N PHE A 35 -3.21 3.59 3.39
CA PHE A 35 -2.22 3.41 4.45
C PHE A 35 -2.76 3.94 5.76
N GLY A 36 -2.66 3.14 6.82
CA GLY A 36 -2.99 3.58 8.18
C GLY A 36 -1.76 4.06 8.93
N VAL A 37 -1.90 5.11 9.73
CA VAL A 37 -1.00 5.36 10.87
C VAL A 37 -1.38 4.32 11.92
N LEU A 38 -0.67 3.19 11.93
CA LEU A 38 -0.96 2.00 12.75
C LEU A 38 -2.32 1.34 12.44
N GLY A 39 -2.59 0.23 13.13
CA GLY A 39 -3.89 -0.43 13.14
C GLY A 39 -4.97 0.40 13.87
N ARG A 40 -6.24 0.05 13.65
CA ARG A 40 -7.41 0.63 14.34
C ARG A 40 -7.74 2.10 14.01
N CYS A 41 -7.39 2.55 12.81
CA CYS A 41 -7.71 3.87 12.23
C CYS A 41 -8.74 3.80 11.08
N SER A 42 -9.62 2.78 11.07
CA SER A 42 -10.72 2.63 10.10
C SER A 42 -10.33 2.40 8.63
N THR A 43 -9.10 1.95 8.36
CA THR A 43 -8.66 1.61 6.99
C THR A 43 -9.52 0.52 6.35
N THR A 44 -9.97 -0.48 7.13
CA THR A 44 -10.87 -1.53 6.65
C THR A 44 -12.28 -0.99 6.35
N ALA A 45 -12.76 0.02 7.08
CA ALA A 45 -14.04 0.64 6.78
C ALA A 45 -13.99 1.40 5.44
N LEU A 46 -12.93 2.17 5.19
CA LEU A 46 -12.72 2.81 3.89
C LEU A 46 -12.58 1.78 2.76
N GLN A 47 -11.84 0.70 3.00
CA GLN A 47 -11.72 -0.40 2.02
C GLN A 47 -13.10 -0.94 1.62
N ARG A 48 -14.01 -1.17 2.58
CA ARG A 48 -15.37 -1.64 2.31
C ARG A 48 -16.18 -0.63 1.50
N ILE A 49 -16.11 0.66 1.87
CA ILE A 49 -16.75 1.74 1.12
C ILE A 49 -16.28 1.74 -0.34
N LEU A 50 -14.97 1.68 -0.57
CA LEU A 50 -14.41 1.66 -1.92
C LEU A 50 -14.80 0.38 -2.69
N ASN A 51 -14.78 -0.78 -2.04
CA ASN A 51 -15.16 -2.06 -2.66
C ASN A 51 -16.66 -2.22 -2.91
N SER A 52 -17.50 -1.31 -2.41
CA SER A 52 -18.91 -1.24 -2.79
C SER A 52 -19.12 -0.58 -4.16
N SER A 53 -18.07 0.00 -4.73
CA SER A 53 -18.05 0.51 -6.10
C SER A 53 -17.64 -0.59 -7.09
N GLU A 54 -18.24 -0.59 -8.27
CA GLU A 54 -17.79 -1.44 -9.40
C GLU A 54 -16.51 -0.90 -10.06
N GLU A 55 -16.08 0.32 -9.72
CA GLU A 55 -14.96 0.99 -10.39
C GLU A 55 -13.58 0.57 -9.90
N ILE A 56 -13.48 0.01 -8.69
CA ILE A 56 -12.20 -0.32 -8.06
C ILE A 56 -12.31 -1.55 -7.17
N THR A 57 -11.23 -2.33 -7.09
CA THR A 57 -11.05 -3.31 -6.02
C THR A 57 -9.83 -2.99 -5.18
N VAL A 58 -10.03 -2.88 -3.88
CA VAL A 58 -8.98 -2.68 -2.88
C VAL A 58 -8.81 -3.96 -2.07
N SER A 59 -7.66 -4.59 -2.26
CA SER A 59 -7.25 -5.79 -1.52
C SER A 59 -6.89 -5.46 -0.06
N GLY A 60 -6.88 -6.49 0.78
CA GLY A 60 -6.46 -6.38 2.18
C GLY A 60 -4.95 -6.20 2.35
N GLU A 61 -4.47 -6.45 3.56
CA GLU A 61 -3.05 -6.30 3.93
C GLU A 61 -2.16 -7.25 3.12
N SER A 62 -1.15 -6.67 2.46
CA SER A 62 -0.20 -7.40 1.63
C SER A 62 0.81 -8.23 2.42
N LYS A 63 0.91 -7.98 3.74
CA LYS A 63 1.88 -8.58 4.65
C LYS A 63 3.32 -8.51 4.13
N GLY A 64 3.67 -7.36 3.53
CA GLY A 64 5.01 -7.07 3.04
C GLY A 64 5.34 -7.66 1.66
N ILE A 65 4.49 -8.49 1.07
CA ILE A 65 4.74 -9.11 -0.26
C ILE A 65 4.93 -8.03 -1.32
N VAL A 66 4.06 -7.01 -1.35
CA VAL A 66 4.18 -5.91 -2.32
C VAL A 66 5.48 -5.13 -2.11
N ALA A 67 5.83 -4.83 -0.86
CA ALA A 67 7.09 -4.13 -0.55
C ALA A 67 8.32 -4.94 -0.98
N GLN A 68 8.30 -6.26 -0.79
CA GLN A 68 9.38 -7.16 -1.22
C GLN A 68 9.54 -7.14 -2.75
N LEU A 69 8.44 -7.21 -3.51
CA LEU A 69 8.48 -7.15 -4.98
C LEU A 69 8.99 -5.80 -5.49
N LEU A 70 8.57 -4.70 -4.86
CA LEU A 70 9.05 -3.36 -5.19
C LEU A 70 10.54 -3.19 -4.87
N TYR A 71 11.00 -3.73 -3.74
CA TYR A 71 12.40 -3.77 -3.39
C TYR A 71 13.21 -4.55 -4.44
N THR A 72 12.75 -5.75 -4.83
CA THR A 72 13.38 -6.54 -5.88
C THR A 72 13.46 -5.77 -7.20
N LEU A 73 12.38 -5.09 -7.60
CA LEU A 73 12.38 -4.25 -8.81
C LEU A 73 13.43 -3.13 -8.73
N LYS A 74 13.52 -2.43 -7.59
CA LYS A 74 14.52 -1.38 -7.35
C LYS A 74 15.94 -1.94 -7.41
N SER A 75 16.20 -3.09 -6.77
CA SER A 75 17.51 -3.75 -6.80
C SER A 75 17.93 -4.18 -8.20
N LEU A 76 17.00 -4.70 -9.01
CA LEU A 76 17.27 -5.06 -10.41
C LEU A 76 17.65 -3.84 -11.24
N SER A 77 16.96 -2.71 -11.07
CA SER A 77 17.29 -1.45 -11.73
C SER A 77 18.69 -0.94 -11.34
N LEU A 78 19.01 -0.94 -10.04
CA LEU A 78 20.31 -0.50 -9.55
C LEU A 78 21.45 -1.38 -10.07
N PHE A 79 21.24 -2.71 -10.11
CA PHE A 79 22.20 -3.64 -10.68
C PHE A 79 22.39 -3.41 -12.18
N HIS A 80 21.29 -3.22 -12.91
CA HIS A 80 21.35 -2.91 -14.34
C HIS A 80 22.19 -1.65 -14.59
N ASP A 81 21.92 -0.57 -13.85
CA ASP A 81 22.63 0.69 -14.00
C ASP A 81 24.13 0.59 -13.64
N GLN A 82 24.45 -0.12 -12.56
CA GLN A 82 25.84 -0.33 -12.13
C GLN A 82 26.67 -1.09 -13.17
N PHE A 83 26.05 -2.04 -13.87
CA PHE A 83 26.74 -2.94 -14.81
C PHE A 83 26.36 -2.69 -16.28
N ARG A 84 25.75 -1.54 -16.60
CA ARG A 84 25.25 -1.22 -17.95
C ARG A 84 26.31 -1.47 -19.03
N ASP A 85 27.52 -0.96 -18.82
CA ASP A 85 28.64 -1.11 -19.77
C ASP A 85 29.11 -2.57 -19.92
N ASN A 86 28.89 -3.41 -18.91
CA ASN A 86 29.28 -4.82 -18.98
C ASN A 86 28.38 -5.63 -19.90
N TYR A 87 27.10 -5.26 -20.06
CA TYR A 87 26.19 -5.91 -21.00
C TYR A 87 26.68 -5.78 -22.44
N GLU A 88 26.93 -4.54 -22.87
CA GLU A 88 27.40 -4.27 -24.24
C GLU A 88 28.76 -4.94 -24.50
N ARG A 89 29.66 -4.92 -23.51
CA ARG A 89 30.96 -5.58 -23.62
C ARG A 89 30.80 -7.11 -23.66
N PHE A 90 29.90 -7.68 -22.88
CA PHE A 90 29.59 -9.12 -22.86
C PHE A 90 29.07 -9.58 -24.23
N GLU A 91 28.10 -8.88 -24.81
CA GLU A 91 27.60 -9.16 -26.17
C GLU A 91 28.72 -9.13 -27.22
N LYS A 92 29.59 -8.10 -27.17
CA LYS A 92 30.75 -7.98 -28.05
C LYS A 92 31.74 -9.15 -27.89
N CYS A 93 31.90 -9.68 -26.67
CA CYS A 93 32.77 -10.83 -26.42
C CYS A 93 32.26 -12.10 -27.09
N PHE A 94 30.95 -12.36 -27.06
CA PHE A 94 30.33 -13.47 -27.80
C PHE A 94 30.43 -13.27 -29.31
N ALA A 95 30.10 -12.08 -29.81
CA ALA A 95 30.18 -11.75 -31.24
C ALA A 95 31.61 -11.94 -31.79
N LYS A 96 32.64 -11.60 -31.00
CA LYS A 96 34.06 -11.71 -31.39
C LYS A 96 34.73 -13.02 -30.96
N LYS A 97 34.02 -13.92 -30.25
CA LYS A 97 34.57 -15.14 -29.64
C LYS A 97 35.80 -14.88 -28.75
N LYS A 98 35.81 -13.77 -28.00
CA LYS A 98 36.95 -13.34 -27.16
C LYS A 98 36.52 -13.19 -25.70
N HIS A 99 36.58 -14.28 -24.94
CA HIS A 99 36.03 -14.36 -23.58
C HIS A 99 37.05 -14.06 -22.46
N THR A 100 38.29 -13.70 -22.77
CA THR A 100 39.38 -13.57 -21.79
C THR A 100 39.45 -12.22 -21.07
N ARG A 101 38.47 -11.32 -21.27
CA ARG A 101 38.59 -9.89 -20.88
C ARG A 101 37.52 -9.37 -19.92
N ILE A 102 36.51 -10.16 -19.52
CA ILE A 102 35.35 -9.65 -18.77
C ILE A 102 34.96 -10.56 -17.61
N TYR A 103 34.59 -9.93 -16.48
CA TYR A 103 33.88 -10.57 -15.37
C TYR A 103 32.41 -10.80 -15.79
N PRO A 104 31.94 -12.05 -15.95
CA PRO A 104 30.66 -12.35 -16.60
C PRO A 104 29.47 -12.03 -15.68
N MET A 105 29.08 -10.75 -15.62
CA MET A 105 27.90 -10.29 -14.87
C MET A 105 26.87 -9.61 -15.79
N ALA A 106 26.48 -10.33 -16.85
CA ALA A 106 25.39 -9.93 -17.73
C ALA A 106 24.13 -10.74 -17.37
N LEU A 107 23.50 -10.40 -16.24
CA LEU A 107 22.21 -10.99 -15.83
C LEU A 107 21.08 -10.28 -16.57
N ASN A 108 20.08 -10.99 -17.10
CA ASN A 108 18.98 -10.35 -17.82
C ASN A 108 18.00 -9.60 -16.88
N THR A 109 18.44 -8.44 -16.38
CA THR A 109 17.72 -7.64 -15.40
C THR A 109 16.52 -6.91 -16.00
N GLU A 110 16.52 -6.64 -17.30
CA GLU A 110 15.40 -5.99 -18.00
C GLU A 110 14.17 -6.93 -18.04
N GLU A 111 14.33 -8.14 -18.59
CA GLU A 111 13.25 -9.13 -18.62
C GLU A 111 12.80 -9.54 -17.21
N CYS A 112 13.74 -9.64 -16.26
CA CYS A 112 13.40 -9.90 -14.86
C CYS A 112 12.59 -8.75 -14.25
N SER A 113 12.95 -7.50 -14.53
CA SER A 113 12.22 -6.33 -14.06
C SER A 113 10.81 -6.32 -14.62
N ASP A 114 10.62 -6.64 -15.89
CA ASP A 114 9.30 -6.73 -16.50
C ASP A 114 8.50 -7.87 -15.88
N SER A 115 9.09 -9.05 -15.66
CA SER A 115 8.44 -10.16 -14.97
C SER A 115 7.97 -9.79 -13.55
N VAL A 116 8.76 -8.99 -12.83
CA VAL A 116 8.39 -8.48 -11.49
C VAL A 116 7.22 -7.49 -11.60
N LYS A 117 7.22 -6.56 -12.57
CA LYS A 117 6.09 -5.65 -12.79
C LYS A 117 4.79 -6.41 -13.10
N HIS A 118 4.86 -7.42 -13.97
CA HIS A 118 3.73 -8.29 -14.29
C HIS A 118 3.25 -9.06 -13.05
N SER A 119 4.16 -9.52 -12.20
CA SER A 119 3.82 -10.20 -10.93
C SER A 119 3.11 -9.27 -9.95
N ILE A 120 3.54 -8.00 -9.84
CA ILE A 120 2.87 -7.00 -9.01
C ILE A 120 1.45 -6.75 -9.53
N VAL A 121 1.27 -6.60 -10.85
CA VAL A 121 -0.05 -6.44 -11.46
C VAL A 121 -0.92 -7.68 -11.24
N ALA A 122 -0.36 -8.87 -11.42
CA ALA A 122 -1.08 -10.13 -11.19
C ALA A 122 -1.55 -10.26 -9.73
N LEU A 123 -0.74 -9.80 -8.77
CA LEU A 123 -1.07 -9.81 -7.34
C LEU A 123 -2.17 -8.79 -6.99
N LEU A 124 -2.15 -7.61 -7.62
CA LEU A 124 -3.02 -6.50 -7.24
C LEU A 124 -4.31 -6.40 -8.07
N LYS A 125 -4.34 -6.94 -9.28
CA LYS A 125 -5.50 -6.80 -10.16
C LYS A 125 -6.74 -7.50 -9.59
N PRO A 126 -7.96 -7.00 -9.87
CA PRO A 126 -9.18 -7.66 -9.44
C PRO A 126 -9.35 -9.02 -10.12
N LEU A 127 -9.87 -10.01 -9.39
CA LEU A 127 -10.23 -11.33 -9.95
C LEU A 127 -11.42 -11.26 -10.92
N HIS A 128 -12.31 -10.28 -10.73
CA HIS A 128 -13.57 -10.14 -11.47
C HIS A 128 -13.49 -9.19 -12.66
N GLY A 129 -12.28 -8.81 -13.08
CA GLY A 129 -12.05 -7.80 -14.11
C GLY A 129 -12.06 -6.37 -13.55
N GLY A 130 -11.57 -5.42 -14.34
CA GLY A 130 -11.39 -4.02 -13.95
C GLY A 130 -9.94 -3.56 -14.06
N LEU A 131 -9.75 -2.26 -14.30
CA LEU A 131 -8.43 -1.65 -14.51
C LEU A 131 -7.91 -0.85 -13.31
N ARG A 132 -8.75 -0.62 -12.29
CA ARG A 132 -8.36 0.10 -11.09
C ARG A 132 -8.33 -0.87 -9.93
N PHE A 133 -7.25 -0.77 -9.18
CA PHE A 133 -7.05 -1.57 -8.00
C PHE A 133 -6.36 -0.77 -6.91
N GLY A 134 -6.27 -1.39 -5.76
CA GLY A 134 -5.61 -0.88 -4.58
C GLY A 134 -5.26 -2.00 -3.62
N PHE A 135 -4.53 -1.64 -2.58
CA PHE A 135 -4.46 -2.45 -1.39
C PHE A 135 -4.42 -1.55 -0.16
N LYS A 136 -4.72 -2.14 0.98
CA LYS A 136 -4.72 -1.49 2.27
C LYS A 136 -3.59 -2.04 3.12
N ASP A 137 -2.77 -1.18 3.72
CA ASP A 137 -1.71 -1.60 4.62
C ASP A 137 -1.60 -0.68 5.84
N ILE A 138 -1.07 -1.19 6.93
CA ILE A 138 -0.87 -0.45 8.20
C ILE A 138 0.58 -0.56 8.69
N GLU A 139 1.43 -1.29 7.96
CA GLU A 139 2.79 -1.65 8.34
C GLU A 139 3.82 -1.20 7.29
N VAL A 140 3.48 -0.28 6.38
CA VAL A 140 4.46 0.26 5.42
C VAL A 140 5.61 0.93 6.16
N GLY A 141 6.78 0.30 6.05
CA GLY A 141 7.95 0.65 6.84
C GLY A 141 8.91 1.63 6.17
N SER A 142 8.71 1.99 4.89
CA SER A 142 9.67 2.84 4.18
C SER A 142 9.03 3.79 3.16
N GLU A 143 9.60 4.99 3.07
CA GLU A 143 9.29 5.96 2.02
C GLU A 143 9.58 5.37 0.63
N ASP A 144 10.66 4.58 0.52
CA ASP A 144 11.03 3.83 -0.69
C ASP A 144 9.88 2.97 -1.25
N THR A 145 9.07 2.36 -0.39
CA THR A 145 7.92 1.56 -0.83
C THR A 145 6.86 2.45 -1.47
N LEU A 146 6.56 3.60 -0.85
CA LEU A 146 5.58 4.56 -1.38
C LEU A 146 6.07 5.19 -2.69
N GLU A 147 7.35 5.52 -2.77
CA GLU A 147 7.97 6.06 -3.99
C GLU A 147 7.97 5.04 -5.12
N SER A 148 8.31 3.79 -4.83
CA SER A 148 8.29 2.72 -5.83
C SER A 148 6.88 2.46 -6.35
N LEU A 149 5.86 2.51 -5.48
CA LEU A 149 4.45 2.46 -5.90
C LEU A 149 4.07 3.63 -6.81
N LEU A 150 4.49 4.85 -6.46
CA LEU A 150 4.19 6.04 -7.27
C LEU A 150 4.91 5.99 -8.63
N GLN A 151 6.15 5.51 -8.67
CA GLN A 151 6.89 5.33 -9.93
C GLN A 151 6.22 4.29 -10.83
N LEU A 152 5.75 3.19 -10.24
CA LEU A 152 5.07 2.11 -10.95
C LEU A 152 3.64 2.50 -11.40
N PHE A 153 2.94 3.30 -10.60
CA PHE A 153 1.57 3.74 -10.87
C PHE A 153 1.43 5.26 -10.69
N PRO A 154 1.92 6.08 -11.61
CA PRO A 154 2.05 7.54 -11.42
C PRO A 154 0.74 8.31 -11.33
N LYS A 155 -0.38 7.72 -11.76
CA LYS A 155 -1.72 8.33 -11.61
C LYS A 155 -2.46 7.86 -10.35
N SER A 156 -1.81 7.07 -9.50
CA SER A 156 -2.40 6.59 -8.26
C SER A 156 -2.62 7.71 -7.23
N LYS A 157 -3.53 7.45 -6.29
CA LYS A 157 -3.77 8.28 -5.11
C LYS A 157 -3.43 7.48 -3.86
N PHE A 158 -2.86 8.18 -2.88
CA PHE A 158 -2.46 7.61 -1.61
C PHE A 158 -3.37 8.19 -0.53
N VAL A 159 -4.12 7.35 0.18
CA VAL A 159 -4.99 7.78 1.28
C VAL A 159 -4.33 7.38 2.60
N PHE A 160 -3.97 8.38 3.40
CA PHE A 160 -3.36 8.21 4.71
C PHE A 160 -4.43 8.40 5.79
N LEU A 161 -4.84 7.31 6.41
CA LEU A 161 -5.80 7.33 7.51
C LEU A 161 -5.08 7.42 8.84
N PHE A 162 -5.60 8.29 9.69
CA PHE A 162 -5.10 8.48 11.03
C PHE A 162 -6.26 8.68 11.99
N ARG A 163 -5.98 8.52 13.28
CA ARG A 163 -6.97 8.65 14.36
C ARG A 163 -6.31 9.33 15.54
N GLU A 164 -7.11 10.01 16.34
CA GLU A 164 -6.66 10.58 17.61
C GLU A 164 -5.93 9.49 18.43
N PRO A 165 -4.67 9.71 18.82
CA PRO A 165 -3.78 8.67 19.30
C PRO A 165 -4.23 8.04 20.63
N GLY A 166 -4.89 8.78 21.53
CA GLY A 166 -5.39 8.25 22.80
C GLY A 166 -6.44 7.16 22.57
N SER A 167 -7.49 7.52 21.84
CA SER A 167 -8.58 6.62 21.48
C SER A 167 -8.10 5.46 20.59
N GLN A 168 -7.05 5.67 19.79
CA GLN A 168 -6.45 4.63 18.97
C GLN A 168 -5.65 3.64 19.80
N PHE A 169 -4.80 4.11 20.73
CA PHE A 169 -4.00 3.27 21.61
C PHE A 169 -4.88 2.33 22.43
N GLN A 170 -5.97 2.85 23.01
CA GLN A 170 -6.97 2.03 23.71
C GLN A 170 -7.51 0.89 22.82
N SER A 171 -7.83 1.21 21.56
CA SER A 171 -8.35 0.22 20.62
C SER A 171 -7.30 -0.80 20.17
N VAL A 172 -6.04 -0.38 20.04
CA VAL A 172 -4.91 -1.22 19.65
C VAL A 172 -4.55 -2.17 20.78
N GLN A 173 -4.45 -1.64 22.01
CA GLN A 173 -4.15 -2.40 23.22
C GLN A 173 -5.22 -3.46 23.51
N ALA A 174 -6.50 -3.15 23.30
CA ALA A 174 -7.58 -4.12 23.46
C ALA A 174 -7.52 -5.31 22.49
N GLN A 175 -6.72 -5.24 21.41
CA GLN A 175 -6.49 -6.36 20.51
C GLN A 175 -5.19 -7.10 20.83
N ALA A 176 -4.19 -6.42 21.39
CA ALA A 176 -2.90 -7.00 21.78
C ALA A 176 -2.13 -7.72 20.65
N TYR A 177 -2.45 -7.48 19.38
CA TYR A 177 -1.87 -8.19 18.24
C TYR A 177 -0.51 -7.67 17.80
N TRP A 178 -0.28 -6.37 17.91
CA TRP A 178 0.94 -5.71 17.40
C TRP A 178 1.94 -5.43 18.52
N ASP A 179 3.23 -5.37 18.23
CA ASP A 179 4.22 -5.04 19.27
C ASP A 179 4.00 -3.65 19.88
N TYR A 180 3.60 -2.67 19.07
CA TYR A 180 3.24 -1.34 19.53
C TYR A 180 1.95 -1.31 20.38
N SER A 181 1.23 -2.43 20.54
CA SER A 181 0.09 -2.52 21.45
C SER A 181 0.47 -2.82 22.90
N LYS A 182 1.71 -3.29 23.12
CA LYS A 182 2.20 -3.76 24.43
C LYS A 182 2.73 -2.63 25.31
N SER A 183 3.10 -1.49 24.72
CA SER A 183 3.68 -0.34 25.44
C SER A 183 3.23 0.97 24.81
N ILE A 184 2.90 1.96 25.65
CA ILE A 184 2.59 3.33 25.22
C ILE A 184 3.79 3.97 24.51
N VAL A 185 5.02 3.68 24.96
CA VAL A 185 6.25 4.20 24.35
C VAL A 185 6.37 3.70 22.92
N SER A 186 6.27 2.38 22.71
CA SER A 186 6.33 1.78 21.38
C SER A 186 5.18 2.23 20.47
N PHE A 187 4.00 2.49 21.04
CA PHE A 187 2.90 3.11 20.31
C PHE A 187 3.26 4.52 19.83
N ILE A 188 3.76 5.37 20.72
CA ILE A 188 4.13 6.76 20.40
C ILE A 188 5.21 6.78 19.32
N GLU A 189 6.29 6.01 19.50
CA GLU A 189 7.39 5.94 18.54
C GLU A 189 6.92 5.53 17.15
N LYS A 190 6.12 4.46 17.06
CA LYS A 190 5.63 3.96 15.78
C LYS A 190 4.60 4.90 15.14
N TYR A 191 3.74 5.54 15.95
CA TYR A 191 2.79 6.54 15.48
C TYR A 191 3.52 7.73 14.86
N VAL A 192 4.51 8.28 15.56
CA VAL A 192 5.33 9.41 15.08
C VAL A 192 6.07 9.02 13.80
N SER A 193 6.75 7.87 13.80
CA SER A 193 7.51 7.37 12.66
C SER A 193 6.65 7.26 11.39
N LEU A 194 5.46 6.64 11.46
CA LEU A 194 4.58 6.52 10.31
C LEU A 194 3.98 7.86 9.88
N SER A 195 3.64 8.72 10.85
CA SER A 195 3.11 10.05 10.57
C SER A 195 4.12 10.89 9.81
N ASP A 196 5.36 10.94 10.28
CA ASP A 196 6.44 11.69 9.64
C ASP A 196 6.74 11.13 8.25
N LEU A 197 6.77 9.81 8.08
CA LEU A 197 6.96 9.15 6.78
C LEU A 197 5.88 9.60 5.77
N TYR A 198 4.59 9.59 6.15
CA TYR A 198 3.52 9.99 5.25
C TYR A 198 3.55 11.50 4.94
N ILE A 199 3.90 12.34 5.92
CA ILE A 199 4.05 13.78 5.75
C ILE A 199 5.20 14.09 4.78
N GLN A 200 6.36 13.45 4.97
CA GLN A 200 7.54 13.58 4.10
C GLN A 200 7.18 13.21 2.65
N PHE A 201 6.59 12.03 2.47
CA PHE A 201 6.15 11.57 1.15
C PHE A 201 5.17 12.54 0.49
N HIS A 202 4.19 13.08 1.24
CA HIS A 202 3.26 14.08 0.71
C HIS A 202 3.96 15.40 0.36
N LYS A 203 4.86 15.90 1.20
CA LYS A 203 5.61 17.15 0.91
C LYS A 203 6.39 17.03 -0.40
N LYS A 204 7.02 15.88 -0.64
CA LYS A 204 7.81 15.59 -1.84
C LYS A 204 6.93 15.43 -3.09
N ASN A 205 5.83 14.67 -3.00
CA ASN A 205 5.09 14.22 -4.18
C ASN A 205 3.72 14.89 -4.40
N ARG A 206 3.15 15.53 -3.38
CA ARG A 206 1.83 16.19 -3.41
C ARG A 206 0.66 15.28 -3.85
N THR A 207 0.79 13.97 -3.60
CA THR A 207 -0.22 12.96 -4.00
C THR A 207 -1.06 12.42 -2.83
N GLY A 208 -0.64 12.65 -1.59
CA GLY A 208 -1.31 12.15 -0.38
C GLY A 208 -2.63 12.86 -0.07
N ILE A 209 -3.64 12.09 0.31
CA ILE A 209 -4.91 12.55 0.88
C ILE A 209 -4.94 12.09 2.33
N PHE A 210 -4.93 13.02 3.27
CA PHE A 210 -5.05 12.74 4.70
C PHE A 210 -6.52 12.72 5.11
N LEU A 211 -6.89 11.68 5.87
CA LEU A 211 -8.26 11.44 6.33
C LEU A 211 -8.28 11.02 7.80
N GLU A 212 -8.81 11.89 8.67
CA GLU A 212 -9.10 11.52 10.05
C GLU A 212 -10.24 10.49 10.07
N ASN A 213 -10.11 9.41 10.84
CA ASN A 213 -11.06 8.29 10.86
C ASN A 213 -12.52 8.72 11.14
N THR A 214 -12.70 9.77 11.94
CA THR A 214 -14.02 10.36 12.28
C THR A 214 -14.75 10.87 11.03
N SER A 215 -14.02 11.24 9.99
CA SER A 215 -14.56 11.70 8.70
C SER A 215 -15.34 10.63 7.95
N LEU A 216 -15.12 9.33 8.24
CA LEU A 216 -15.88 8.23 7.64
C LEU A 216 -17.30 8.08 8.22
N HIS A 217 -17.66 8.88 9.23
CA HIS A 217 -19.01 8.96 9.78
C HIS A 217 -19.82 10.12 9.19
N ASP A 218 -19.20 11.01 8.41
CA ASP A 218 -19.87 12.15 7.78
C ASP A 218 -20.05 11.90 6.27
N PRO A 219 -21.29 11.70 5.79
CA PRO A 219 -21.57 11.48 4.38
C PRO A 219 -20.99 12.55 3.45
N LYS A 220 -20.94 13.82 3.87
CA LYS A 220 -20.41 14.91 3.04
C LYS A 220 -18.91 14.79 2.83
N LYS A 221 -18.19 14.36 3.88
CA LYS A 221 -16.75 14.14 3.83
C LYS A 221 -16.40 12.91 3.01
N VAL A 222 -17.18 11.84 3.14
CA VAL A 222 -17.04 10.64 2.29
C VAL A 222 -17.31 10.98 0.82
N ASP A 223 -18.38 11.72 0.51
CA ASP A 223 -18.66 12.18 -0.85
C ASP A 223 -17.51 13.06 -1.41
N LEU A 224 -16.92 13.93 -0.58
CA LEU A 224 -15.76 14.74 -0.97
C LEU A 224 -14.52 13.88 -1.26
N LEU A 225 -14.24 12.89 -0.41
CA LEU A 225 -13.15 11.94 -0.60
C LEU A 225 -13.32 11.16 -1.91
N LEU A 226 -14.51 10.61 -2.17
CA LEU A 226 -14.75 9.81 -3.36
C LEU A 226 -14.66 10.63 -4.65
N ARG A 227 -15.12 11.90 -4.64
CA ARG A 227 -14.87 12.82 -5.75
C ARG A 227 -13.37 13.02 -6.01
N LYS A 228 -12.56 13.24 -4.96
CA LYS A 228 -11.09 13.37 -5.09
C LYS A 228 -10.43 12.09 -5.63
N LEU A 229 -11.00 10.94 -5.30
CA LEU A 229 -10.57 9.63 -5.77
C LEU A 229 -11.14 9.27 -7.15
N SER A 230 -11.94 10.13 -7.77
CA SER A 230 -12.66 9.84 -9.02
C SER A 230 -13.49 8.55 -8.92
N ILE A 231 -14.25 8.36 -7.84
CA ILE A 231 -15.21 7.28 -7.66
C ILE A 231 -16.61 7.89 -7.71
N SER A 232 -17.45 7.41 -8.61
CA SER A 232 -18.77 7.95 -8.93
C SER A 232 -19.90 7.29 -8.15
N SER A 233 -19.77 6.01 -7.81
CA SER A 233 -20.77 5.25 -7.06
C SER A 233 -20.18 4.48 -5.88
N TYR A 234 -20.97 4.34 -4.82
CA TYR A 234 -20.69 3.52 -3.65
C TYR A 234 -21.97 3.32 -2.82
N ASP A 235 -21.98 2.32 -1.95
CA ASP A 235 -23.05 2.06 -1.01
C ASP A 235 -22.95 3.01 0.22
N LYS A 236 -23.84 4.00 0.27
CA LYS A 236 -23.91 4.99 1.36
C LYS A 236 -24.32 4.38 2.70
N THR A 237 -24.94 3.19 2.72
CA THR A 237 -25.35 2.53 3.96
C THR A 237 -24.15 2.05 4.79
N LEU A 238 -22.96 1.98 4.18
CA LEU A 238 -21.71 1.63 4.83
C LEU A 238 -21.11 2.78 5.68
N ILE A 239 -21.62 4.00 5.55
CA ILE A 239 -21.15 5.16 6.32
C ILE A 239 -21.62 5.03 7.77
N GLY A 240 -20.66 4.99 8.69
CA GLY A 240 -20.93 4.80 10.12
C GLY A 240 -21.36 3.39 10.53
N ASP A 241 -21.30 2.41 9.61
CA ASP A 241 -21.53 1.01 9.93
C ASP A 241 -20.47 0.48 10.90
N ASN A 242 -20.91 -0.22 11.95
CA ASN A 242 -20.11 -0.66 13.09
C ASN A 242 -19.72 -2.16 13.03
N LEU A 243 -19.53 -2.69 11.83
CA LEU A 243 -19.00 -4.03 11.64
C LEU A 243 -17.61 -4.14 12.29
N PHE A 244 -17.47 -5.04 13.26
CA PHE A 244 -16.28 -5.30 14.09
C PHE A 244 -15.92 -4.22 15.14
N SER A 245 -16.87 -3.38 15.57
CA SER A 245 -16.65 -2.53 16.75
C SER A 245 -16.62 -3.39 18.03
N THR A 246 -15.49 -3.46 18.72
CA THR A 246 -15.41 -4.09 20.05
C THR A 246 -16.23 -3.28 21.04
N LYS A 247 -17.24 -3.92 21.68
CA LYS A 247 -18.25 -3.26 22.51
C LYS A 247 -17.78 -2.78 23.89
N ASN A 248 -16.56 -3.12 24.33
CA ASN A 248 -16.07 -2.74 25.66
C ASN A 248 -14.74 -2.00 25.54
N LYS A 249 -14.78 -0.67 25.59
CA LYS A 249 -13.60 0.17 25.79
C LYS A 249 -13.67 0.73 27.21
N ILE A 250 -12.84 0.22 28.10
CA ILE A 250 -12.59 0.85 29.39
C ILE A 250 -11.57 1.97 29.12
N VAL A 251 -11.97 3.22 29.37
CA VAL A 251 -11.11 4.39 29.22
C VAL A 251 -10.26 4.52 30.48
N ASP A 252 -8.95 4.30 30.35
CA ASP A 252 -7.98 4.59 31.41
C ASP A 252 -7.54 6.06 31.31
N VAL A 253 -8.18 6.91 32.14
CA VAL A 253 -8.00 8.37 32.15
C VAL A 253 -6.53 8.79 32.32
N ARG A 254 -5.70 8.00 33.01
CA ARG A 254 -4.28 8.34 33.20
C ARG A 254 -3.51 8.29 31.89
N ARG A 255 -3.76 7.26 31.07
CA ARG A 255 -3.08 7.06 29.78
C ARG A 255 -3.49 8.09 28.74
N ASP A 256 -4.72 8.58 28.81
CA ASP A 256 -5.17 9.67 27.93
C ASP A 256 -4.38 10.97 28.17
N SER A 257 -4.03 11.27 29.43
CA SER A 257 -3.21 12.43 29.77
C SER A 257 -1.74 12.32 29.31
N GLU A 258 -1.18 11.12 29.33
CA GLU A 258 0.17 10.84 28.83
C GLU A 258 0.24 11.02 27.31
N ILE A 259 -0.76 10.49 26.57
CA ILE A 259 -0.81 10.62 25.12
C ILE A 259 -1.11 12.07 24.71
N GLY A 260 -2.02 12.76 25.39
CA GLY A 260 -2.40 14.14 25.06
C GLY A 260 -1.23 15.14 25.06
N ASN A 261 -0.17 14.86 25.84
CA ASN A 261 1.05 15.66 25.89
C ASN A 261 2.24 15.06 25.10
N SER A 262 2.03 13.95 24.41
CA SER A 262 3.08 13.20 23.71
C SER A 262 3.39 13.73 22.31
N GLU A 263 4.52 13.31 21.76
CA GLU A 263 4.88 13.54 20.35
C GLU A 263 3.88 12.91 19.36
N ALA A 264 3.17 11.84 19.75
CA ALA A 264 2.13 11.25 18.93
C ALA A 264 0.94 12.21 18.75
N PHE A 265 0.55 12.94 19.79
CA PHE A 265 -0.51 13.95 19.69
C PHE A 265 -0.08 15.14 18.85
N LYS A 266 1.18 15.59 18.97
CA LYS A 266 1.74 16.61 18.07
C LYS A 266 1.78 16.14 16.61
N ALA A 267 2.16 14.90 16.35
CA ALA A 267 2.09 14.29 15.02
C ALA A 267 0.66 14.24 14.47
N TYR A 268 -0.30 13.86 15.31
CA TYR A 268 -1.72 13.87 14.99
C TYR A 268 -2.20 15.26 14.57
N LEU A 269 -1.86 16.32 15.30
CA LEU A 269 -2.23 17.69 14.94
C LEU A 269 -1.65 18.10 13.57
N ARG A 270 -0.39 17.77 13.30
CA ARG A 270 0.24 18.00 11.98
C ARG A 270 -0.50 17.27 10.84
N LEU A 271 -0.98 16.05 11.08
CA LEU A 271 -1.80 15.30 10.11
C LEU A 271 -3.18 15.94 9.91
N ARG A 272 -3.80 16.45 10.98
CA ARG A 272 -5.08 17.17 10.90
C ARG A 272 -5.00 18.44 10.06
N GLU A 273 -3.92 19.19 10.17
CA GLU A 273 -3.67 20.38 9.34
C GLU A 273 -3.59 20.05 7.84
N LEU A 274 -3.12 18.85 7.51
CA LEU A 274 -3.09 18.34 6.13
C LEU A 274 -4.39 17.65 5.72
N SER A 275 -5.32 17.41 6.67
CA SER A 275 -6.60 16.75 6.38
C SER A 275 -7.38 17.60 5.41
N SER A 276 -7.79 16.97 4.32
CA SER A 276 -8.47 17.66 3.23
C SER A 276 -9.93 17.24 3.06
N CYS A 277 -10.44 16.43 4.01
CA CYS A 277 -11.82 15.98 4.07
C CYS A 277 -12.41 16.23 5.46
#